data_AF-A0A443Q6F3-F1
#
_entry.id   AF-A0A443Q6F3-F1
#
_cell.length_a   1.000
_cell.length_b   1.000
_cell.length_c   1.000
_cell.angle_alpha   90.00
_cell.angle_beta   90.00
_cell.angle_gamma   90.00
#
_symmetry.space_group_name_H-M   'P 1'
#
loop_
_entity.id
_entity.type
_entity.pdbx_description
1 polymer ?
#
loop_
_entity_poly.entity_id
_entity_poly.type
_entity_poly.pdbx_seq_one_letter_code
_entity_poly.pdbx_strand_id
1 'polypeptide(L)'
;MLAAWADFVRTVDPDVVTGYNIQDFDIWYLLSRAQRLGLERFAFLGRLRNVRSVASKYANLNGRVQVDVLQIVKRDHKLRSYKLNAVAEHFLNEKKDDVKFTEIAGLQHGTDADRARLAQYCMQDSRLVFRLHSKLMIVLSNVQLARAAGVTMNDALMRGQQVRVFAAILRKCREQCLVVPACVSDDEIEEYPGAHVIEPRIGFYNEPVATLDFTSLYP
;
A
#
# COMPACT_ATOMS: atom_id res chain seq x y z
N MET A 1 -14.91 -12.02 -20.04
CA MET A 1 -13.67 -11.47 -19.46
C MET A 1 -13.66 -11.52 -17.94
N LEU A 2 -14.49 -10.76 -17.21
CA LEU A 2 -14.45 -10.71 -15.73
C LEU A 2 -14.57 -12.09 -15.04
N ALA A 3 -15.51 -12.94 -15.48
CA ALA A 3 -15.64 -14.29 -14.96
C ALA A 3 -14.36 -15.11 -15.15
N ALA A 4 -13.81 -15.11 -16.37
CA ALA A 4 -12.55 -15.78 -16.69
C ALA A 4 -11.36 -15.24 -15.88
N TRP A 5 -11.30 -13.92 -15.63
CA TRP A 5 -10.28 -13.35 -14.76
C TRP A 5 -10.42 -13.80 -13.30
N ALA A 6 -11.65 -13.86 -12.78
CA ALA A 6 -11.88 -14.39 -11.43
C ALA A 6 -11.52 -15.89 -11.34
N ASP A 7 -11.83 -16.69 -12.37
CA ASP A 7 -11.41 -18.09 -12.46
C ASP A 7 -9.88 -18.22 -12.52
N PHE A 8 -9.22 -17.35 -13.28
CA PHE A 8 -7.76 -17.26 -13.33
C PHE A 8 -7.15 -16.94 -11.96
N VAL A 9 -7.68 -15.94 -11.24
CA VAL A 9 -7.21 -15.61 -9.88
C VAL A 9 -7.36 -16.80 -8.94
N ARG A 10 -8.47 -17.55 -9.02
CA ARG A 10 -8.67 -18.75 -8.20
C ARG A 10 -7.76 -19.92 -8.59
N THR A 11 -7.39 -20.00 -9.87
CA THR A 11 -6.51 -21.05 -10.40
C THR A 11 -5.05 -20.79 -10.06
N VAL A 12 -4.59 -19.54 -10.23
CA VAL A 12 -3.23 -19.11 -9.86
C VAL A 12 -3.04 -19.05 -8.35
N ASP A 13 -4.12 -18.78 -7.61
CA ASP A 13 -4.16 -18.68 -6.16
C ASP A 13 -3.05 -17.79 -5.54
N PRO A 14 -2.97 -16.49 -5.91
CA PRO A 14 -1.90 -15.62 -5.43
C PRO A 14 -1.97 -15.35 -3.92
N ASP A 15 -0.85 -15.48 -3.22
CA ASP A 15 -0.74 -15.07 -1.80
C ASP A 15 -0.76 -13.56 -1.63
N VAL A 16 -0.18 -12.83 -2.60
CA VAL A 16 -0.09 -11.38 -2.62
C VAL A 16 -0.75 -10.86 -3.89
N VAL A 17 -1.71 -9.94 -3.72
CA VAL A 17 -2.30 -9.16 -4.81
C VAL A 17 -1.72 -7.76 -4.71
N THR A 18 -0.91 -7.39 -5.70
CA THR A 18 -0.27 -6.08 -5.77
C THR A 18 -0.71 -5.30 -7.00
N GLY A 19 -0.63 -3.98 -6.90
CA GLY A 19 -0.96 -3.06 -7.97
C GLY A 19 -0.71 -1.61 -7.52
N TYR A 20 -1.19 -0.66 -8.30
CA TYR A 20 -1.00 0.76 -8.03
C TYR A 20 -2.36 1.46 -8.01
N ASN A 21 -2.79 1.91 -6.83
CA ASN A 21 -4.13 2.42 -6.59
C ASN A 21 -5.23 1.33 -6.60
N ILE A 22 -4.88 0.10 -6.23
CA ILE A 22 -5.82 -1.03 -6.24
C ILE A 22 -6.93 -0.91 -5.19
N GLN A 23 -6.65 -0.29 -4.05
CA GLN A 23 -7.62 -0.16 -2.96
C GLN A 23 -8.66 0.93 -3.25
N ASP A 24 -8.19 2.07 -3.76
CA ASP A 24 -9.03 3.23 -4.02
C ASP A 24 -9.72 3.17 -5.41
N PHE A 25 -9.31 2.26 -6.30
CA PHE A 25 -9.88 2.16 -7.65
C PHE A 25 -10.10 0.72 -8.14
N ASP A 26 -9.05 -0.04 -8.44
CA ASP A 26 -9.18 -1.25 -9.29
C ASP A 26 -10.13 -2.31 -8.71
N ILE A 27 -9.90 -2.73 -7.46
CA ILE A 27 -10.68 -3.82 -6.86
C ILE A 27 -12.13 -3.39 -6.62
N TRP A 28 -12.33 -2.17 -6.12
CA TRP A 28 -13.66 -1.59 -5.94
C TRP A 28 -14.42 -1.49 -7.28
N TYR A 29 -13.76 -1.01 -8.34
CA TYR A 29 -14.35 -0.85 -9.66
C TYR A 29 -14.72 -2.20 -10.26
N LEU A 30 -13.82 -3.19 -10.19
CA LEU A 30 -14.07 -4.54 -10.69
C LEU A 30 -15.27 -5.20 -10.00
N LEU A 31 -15.34 -5.12 -8.66
CA LEU A 31 -16.47 -5.66 -7.89
C LEU A 31 -17.79 -4.94 -8.23
N SER A 32 -17.76 -3.60 -8.29
CA SER A 32 -18.93 -2.78 -8.64
C SER A 32 -19.42 -3.08 -10.06
N ARG A 33 -18.50 -3.23 -11.02
CA ARG A 33 -18.81 -3.57 -12.41
C ARG A 33 -19.40 -4.96 -12.53
N ALA A 34 -18.86 -5.93 -11.81
CA ALA A 34 -19.38 -7.29 -11.78
C ALA A 34 -20.80 -7.34 -11.19
N GLN A 35 -21.05 -6.61 -10.10
CA GLN A 35 -22.40 -6.48 -9.52
C GLN A 35 -23.38 -5.90 -10.55
N ARG A 36 -23.02 -4.81 -11.24
CA ARG A 36 -23.88 -4.20 -12.28
C ARG A 36 -24.11 -5.10 -13.49
N LEU A 37 -23.26 -6.12 -13.72
CA LEU A 37 -23.42 -7.12 -14.79
C LEU A 37 -24.13 -8.40 -14.32
N GLY A 38 -24.55 -8.48 -13.05
CA GLY A 38 -25.16 -9.70 -12.50
C GLY A 38 -24.18 -10.87 -12.32
N LEU A 39 -22.87 -10.60 -12.23
CA LEU A 39 -21.83 -11.64 -12.09
C LEU A 39 -21.60 -11.99 -10.62
N GLU A 40 -22.55 -12.70 -10.00
CA GLU A 40 -22.51 -12.97 -8.55
C GLU A 40 -21.26 -13.73 -8.09
N ARG A 41 -20.81 -14.71 -8.88
CA ARG A 41 -19.61 -15.52 -8.58
C ARG A 41 -18.31 -14.71 -8.61
N PHE A 42 -18.30 -13.53 -9.26
CA PHE A 42 -17.11 -12.68 -9.29
C PHE A 42 -16.76 -12.15 -7.91
N ALA A 43 -17.75 -11.91 -7.05
CA ALA A 43 -17.56 -11.39 -5.69
C ALA A 43 -16.93 -12.40 -4.72
N PHE A 44 -16.33 -13.48 -5.19
CA PHE A 44 -15.63 -14.48 -4.37
C PHE A 44 -14.17 -14.57 -4.82
N LEU A 45 -13.41 -13.49 -4.53
CA LEU A 45 -12.00 -13.35 -4.90
C LEU A 45 -11.03 -13.74 -3.76
N GLY A 46 -11.51 -13.79 -2.51
CA GLY A 46 -10.75 -14.33 -1.38
C GLY A 46 -10.62 -15.86 -1.41
N ARG A 47 -9.86 -16.42 -0.47
CA ARG A 47 -9.71 -17.87 -0.26
C ARG A 47 -10.83 -18.50 0.57
N LEU A 48 -11.60 -17.70 1.30
CA LEU A 48 -12.73 -18.18 2.09
C LEU A 48 -13.94 -18.48 1.18
N ARG A 49 -14.29 -19.77 1.05
CA ARG A 49 -15.20 -20.30 0.00
C ARG A 49 -16.62 -19.70 -0.01
N ASN A 50 -17.07 -19.13 1.11
CA ASN A 50 -18.42 -18.57 1.25
C ASN A 50 -18.43 -17.11 1.72
N VAL A 51 -17.29 -16.42 1.67
CA VAL A 51 -17.21 -15.01 2.09
C VAL A 51 -17.08 -14.14 0.86
N ARG A 52 -18.08 -13.28 0.66
CA ARG A 52 -18.10 -12.33 -0.46
C ARG A 52 -17.09 -11.20 -0.22
N SER A 53 -16.36 -10.85 -1.26
CA SER A 53 -15.64 -9.60 -1.42
C SER A 53 -16.63 -8.46 -1.67
N VAL A 54 -16.65 -7.46 -0.79
CA VAL A 54 -17.54 -6.32 -0.85
C VAL A 54 -16.86 -5.16 -1.58
N ALA A 55 -17.58 -4.51 -2.49
CA ALA A 55 -17.11 -3.30 -3.16
C ALA A 55 -17.08 -2.13 -2.17
N SER A 56 -15.97 -1.96 -1.48
CA SER A 56 -15.69 -0.81 -0.61
C SER A 56 -14.25 -0.32 -0.85
N LYS A 57 -13.91 0.84 -0.27
CA LYS A 57 -12.53 1.37 -0.26
C LYS A 57 -11.52 0.37 0.32
N TYR A 58 -11.98 -0.53 1.20
CA TYR A 58 -11.18 -1.60 1.79
C TYR A 58 -11.77 -2.95 1.41
N ALA A 59 -11.93 -3.18 0.10
CA ALA A 59 -12.46 -4.43 -0.41
C ALA A 59 -11.70 -5.64 0.18
N ASN A 60 -12.44 -6.63 0.66
CA ASN A 60 -11.85 -7.77 1.34
C ASN A 60 -11.45 -8.87 0.35
N LEU A 61 -10.15 -9.19 0.33
CA LEU A 61 -9.60 -10.37 -0.34
C LEU A 61 -9.10 -11.37 0.71
N ASN A 62 -10.01 -11.84 1.56
CA ASN A 62 -9.68 -12.67 2.74
C ASN A 62 -8.76 -13.85 2.38
N GLY A 63 -7.66 -14.01 3.12
CA GLY A 63 -6.64 -15.03 2.87
C GLY A 63 -5.60 -14.66 1.80
N ARG A 64 -5.67 -13.46 1.23
CA ARG A 64 -4.67 -12.87 0.33
C ARG A 64 -4.21 -11.52 0.90
N VAL A 65 -2.91 -11.28 0.86
CA VAL A 65 -2.33 -9.99 1.28
C VAL A 65 -2.51 -8.99 0.14
N GLN A 66 -3.02 -7.80 0.44
CA GLN A 66 -3.19 -6.73 -0.53
C GLN A 66 -2.06 -5.73 -0.38
N VAL A 67 -1.30 -5.48 -1.44
CA VAL A 67 -0.15 -4.57 -1.44
C VAL A 67 -0.37 -3.47 -2.48
N ASP A 68 -0.87 -2.33 -2.03
CA ASP A 68 -1.02 -1.16 -2.87
C ASP A 68 0.25 -0.30 -2.84
N VAL A 69 1.00 -0.31 -3.95
CA VAL A 69 2.27 0.40 -4.06
C VAL A 69 2.08 1.91 -3.91
N LEU A 70 0.93 2.47 -4.31
CA LEU A 70 0.66 3.90 -4.16
C LEU A 70 0.63 4.31 -2.68
N GLN A 71 -0.05 3.52 -1.84
CA GLN A 71 -0.20 3.83 -0.42
C GLN A 71 1.16 3.75 0.29
N ILE A 72 1.98 2.78 -0.09
CA ILE A 72 3.32 2.59 0.46
C ILE A 72 4.24 3.75 0.06
N VAL A 73 4.21 4.14 -1.22
CA VAL A 73 5.03 5.27 -1.68
C VAL A 73 4.63 6.57 -1.00
N LYS A 74 3.32 6.83 -0.81
CA LYS A 74 2.84 8.01 -0.07
C LYS A 74 3.25 8.02 1.39
N ARG A 75 3.31 6.84 2.02
CA ARG A 75 3.68 6.69 3.43
C ARG A 75 5.18 6.88 3.64
N ASP A 76 5.98 6.28 2.78
CA ASP A 76 7.42 6.12 3.00
C ASP A 76 8.28 7.16 2.25
N HIS A 77 7.70 7.88 1.28
CA HIS A 77 8.43 8.85 0.45
C HIS A 77 7.66 10.16 0.26
N LYS A 78 8.39 11.29 0.30
CA LYS A 78 7.85 12.63 0.01
C LYS A 78 8.17 13.02 -1.44
N LEU A 79 7.24 12.75 -2.35
CA LEU A 79 7.39 13.06 -3.78
C LEU A 79 6.51 14.24 -4.21
N ARG A 80 6.92 14.94 -5.28
CA ARG A 80 6.12 16.03 -5.88
C ARG A 80 4.85 15.52 -6.56
N SER A 81 4.87 14.30 -7.07
CA SER A 81 3.75 13.64 -7.75
C SER A 81 3.75 12.16 -7.45
N TYR A 82 2.56 11.59 -7.21
CA TYR A 82 2.34 10.17 -6.95
C TYR A 82 1.64 9.47 -8.12
N LYS A 83 1.68 10.04 -9.33
CA LYS A 83 1.22 9.32 -10.53
C LYS A 83 2.23 8.22 -10.86
N LEU A 84 1.75 7.07 -11.34
CA LEU A 84 2.60 5.91 -11.66
C LEU A 84 3.80 6.29 -12.54
N ASN A 85 3.60 7.10 -13.58
CA ASN A 85 4.68 7.55 -14.47
C ASN A 85 5.78 8.33 -13.70
N ALA A 86 5.40 9.25 -12.81
CA ALA A 86 6.36 10.05 -12.05
C ALA A 86 7.13 9.20 -11.03
N VAL A 87 6.45 8.24 -10.40
CA VAL A 87 7.06 7.30 -9.44
C VAL A 87 7.99 6.32 -10.15
N ALA A 88 7.58 5.79 -11.31
CA ALA A 88 8.41 4.94 -12.15
C ALA A 88 9.65 5.68 -12.65
N GLU A 89 9.52 6.93 -13.11
CA GLU A 89 10.66 7.75 -13.53
C GLU A 89 11.62 7.99 -12.37
N HIS A 90 11.09 8.33 -11.18
CA HIS A 90 11.91 8.60 -10.00
C HIS A 90 12.71 7.38 -9.50
N PHE A 91 12.11 6.19 -9.44
CA PHE A 91 12.76 5.00 -8.85
C PHE A 91 13.41 4.05 -9.86
N LEU A 92 12.92 4.02 -11.10
CA LEU A 92 13.34 3.08 -12.13
C LEU A 92 14.06 3.75 -13.31
N ASN A 93 14.01 5.08 -13.43
CA ASN A 93 14.41 5.81 -14.65
C ASN A 93 13.68 5.31 -15.91
N GLU A 94 12.43 4.85 -15.75
CA GLU A 94 11.57 4.36 -16.84
C GLU A 94 10.36 5.27 -17.01
N LYS A 95 9.93 5.44 -18.26
CA LYS A 95 8.72 6.19 -18.61
C LYS A 95 7.65 5.24 -19.10
N LYS A 96 6.41 5.61 -18.80
CA LYS A 96 5.21 4.94 -19.28
C LYS A 96 4.87 5.44 -20.69
N ASP A 97 4.33 4.57 -21.52
CA ASP A 97 3.83 4.93 -22.84
C ASP A 97 2.62 5.87 -22.70
N ASP A 98 2.57 6.91 -23.52
CA ASP A 98 1.49 7.90 -23.46
C ASP A 98 0.27 7.39 -24.23
N VAL A 99 -0.76 6.96 -23.49
CA VAL A 99 -2.11 6.74 -23.99
C VAL A 99 -3.04 7.63 -23.19
N LYS A 100 -3.57 8.68 -23.84
CA LYS A 100 -4.49 9.61 -23.20
C LYS A 100 -5.83 8.93 -22.97
N PHE A 101 -6.49 9.29 -21.86
CA PHE A 101 -7.81 8.76 -21.51
C PHE A 101 -8.84 8.91 -22.64
N THR A 102 -8.80 10.04 -23.37
CA THR A 102 -9.69 10.33 -24.50
C THR A 102 -9.50 9.40 -25.69
N GLU A 103 -8.33 8.77 -25.83
CA GLU A 103 -8.01 7.89 -26.95
C GLU A 103 -8.43 6.43 -26.69
N ILE A 104 -8.65 6.06 -25.42
CA ILE A 104 -8.93 4.66 -25.02
C ILE A 104 -10.16 4.10 -25.73
N ALA A 105 -11.25 4.86 -25.80
CA ALA A 105 -12.47 4.41 -26.46
C ALA A 105 -12.25 4.17 -27.97
N GLY A 106 -11.52 5.07 -28.63
CA GLY A 106 -11.16 4.93 -30.04
C GLY A 106 -10.30 3.67 -30.29
N LEU A 107 -9.27 3.46 -29.46
CA LEU A 107 -8.40 2.29 -29.58
C LEU A 107 -9.15 0.97 -29.32
N GLN A 108 -10.07 0.96 -28.35
CA GLN A 108 -10.86 -0.25 -28.03
C GLN A 108 -11.80 -0.64 -29.17
N HIS A 109 -12.43 0.34 -29.82
CA HIS A 109 -13.37 0.12 -30.93
C HIS A 109 -12.71 0.06 -32.31
N GLY A 110 -11.38 0.25 -32.37
CA GLY A 110 -10.59 0.21 -33.60
C GLY A 110 -10.22 -1.21 -34.06
N THR A 111 -9.06 -1.31 -34.68
CA THR A 111 -8.51 -2.55 -35.26
C THR A 111 -7.91 -3.49 -34.21
N ASP A 112 -7.53 -4.70 -34.61
CA ASP A 112 -6.76 -5.60 -33.75
C ASP A 112 -5.42 -4.99 -33.34
N ALA A 113 -4.78 -4.20 -34.21
CA ALA A 113 -3.54 -3.50 -33.90
C ALA A 113 -3.75 -2.42 -32.82
N ASP A 114 -4.89 -1.70 -32.85
CA ASP A 114 -5.22 -0.69 -31.84
C ASP A 114 -5.47 -1.32 -30.46
N ARG A 115 -6.19 -2.45 -30.42
CA ARG A 115 -6.39 -3.23 -29.20
C ARG A 115 -5.09 -3.85 -28.69
N ALA A 116 -4.18 -4.27 -29.58
CA ALA A 116 -2.86 -4.77 -29.21
C ALA A 116 -2.01 -3.67 -28.55
N ARG A 117 -2.06 -2.44 -29.07
CA ARG A 117 -1.41 -1.27 -28.45
C ARG A 117 -1.98 -1.00 -27.05
N LEU A 118 -3.31 -1.04 -26.88
CA LEU A 118 -3.93 -0.87 -25.57
C LEU A 118 -3.54 -1.98 -24.59
N ALA A 119 -3.42 -3.22 -25.05
CA ALA A 119 -2.97 -4.34 -24.24
C ALA A 119 -1.49 -4.18 -23.81
N GLN A 120 -0.61 -3.72 -24.70
CA GLN A 120 0.79 -3.42 -24.38
C GLN A 120 0.90 -2.33 -23.31
N TYR A 121 0.10 -1.27 -23.41
CA TYR A 121 0.01 -0.22 -22.40
C TYR A 121 -0.40 -0.76 -21.02
N CYS A 122 -1.46 -1.58 -20.93
CA CYS A 122 -1.88 -2.21 -19.67
C CYS A 122 -0.82 -3.18 -19.10
N MET A 123 -0.11 -3.89 -19.99
CA MET A 123 0.98 -4.80 -19.60
C MET A 123 2.18 -4.03 -19.04
N GLN A 124 2.54 -2.91 -19.66
CA GLN A 124 3.61 -2.04 -19.19
C GLN A 124 3.30 -1.49 -17.80
N ASP A 125 2.06 -1.03 -17.56
CA ASP A 125 1.62 -0.59 -16.23
C ASP A 125 1.83 -1.66 -15.17
N SER A 126 1.35 -2.87 -15.43
CA SER A 126 1.50 -4.01 -14.51
C SER A 126 2.98 -4.35 -14.26
N ARG A 127 3.81 -4.31 -15.30
CA ARG A 127 5.26 -4.54 -15.21
C ARG A 127 5.97 -3.46 -14.39
N LEU A 128 5.65 -2.19 -14.60
CA LEU A 128 6.25 -1.09 -13.83
C LEU A 128 5.95 -1.24 -12.35
N VAL A 129 4.72 -1.60 -11.99
CA VAL A 129 4.33 -1.81 -10.60
C VAL A 129 5.08 -2.99 -9.99
N PHE A 130 5.19 -4.11 -10.71
CA PHE A 130 5.99 -5.25 -10.25
C PHE A 130 7.46 -4.88 -10.02
N ARG A 131 8.05 -4.09 -10.93
CA ARG A 131 9.43 -3.60 -10.77
C ARG A 131 9.60 -2.65 -9.60
N LEU A 132 8.66 -1.72 -9.40
CA LEU A 132 8.65 -0.82 -8.24
C LEU A 132 8.55 -1.63 -6.94
N HIS A 133 7.65 -2.59 -6.89
CA HIS A 133 7.45 -3.47 -5.76
C HIS A 133 8.74 -4.19 -5.36
N SER A 134 9.49 -4.73 -6.34
CA SER A 134 10.78 -5.38 -6.10
C SER A 134 11.89 -4.37 -5.75
N LYS A 135 11.98 -3.24 -6.46
CA LYS A 135 13.01 -2.20 -6.21
C LYS A 135 12.92 -1.61 -4.81
N LEU A 136 11.71 -1.43 -4.29
CA LEU A 136 11.43 -0.90 -2.96
C LEU A 136 11.40 -1.99 -1.87
N MET A 137 11.67 -3.26 -2.23
CA MET A 137 11.73 -4.39 -1.30
C MET A 137 10.48 -4.51 -0.41
N ILE A 138 9.30 -4.21 -0.97
CA ILE A 138 8.08 -3.98 -0.20
C ILE A 138 7.69 -5.17 0.66
N VAL A 139 7.63 -6.37 0.08
CA VAL A 139 7.26 -7.58 0.84
C VAL A 139 8.28 -7.87 1.92
N LEU A 140 9.57 -7.76 1.61
CA LEU A 140 10.64 -8.08 2.57
C LEU A 140 10.60 -7.15 3.78
N SER A 141 10.52 -5.84 3.56
CA SER A 141 10.50 -4.85 4.63
C SER A 141 9.27 -5.02 5.53
N ASN A 142 8.08 -5.24 4.94
CA ASN A 142 6.85 -5.42 5.72
C ASN A 142 6.81 -6.76 6.46
N VAL A 143 7.39 -7.83 5.92
CA VAL A 143 7.52 -9.11 6.64
C VAL A 143 8.45 -8.96 7.85
N GLN A 144 9.58 -8.27 7.69
CA GLN A 144 10.50 -8.04 8.81
C GLN A 144 9.85 -7.19 9.90
N LEU A 145 9.13 -6.14 9.52
CA LEU A 145 8.38 -5.31 10.46
C LEU A 145 7.30 -6.10 11.19
N ALA A 146 6.51 -6.92 10.46
CA ALA A 146 5.48 -7.76 11.05
C ALA A 146 6.06 -8.76 12.06
N ARG A 147 7.21 -9.37 11.75
CA ARG A 147 7.92 -10.30 12.65
C ARG A 147 8.43 -9.59 13.91
N ALA A 148 9.06 -8.44 13.74
CA ALA A 148 9.63 -7.65 14.83
C ALA A 148 8.55 -7.15 15.80
N ALA A 149 7.50 -6.52 15.27
CA ALA A 149 6.38 -6.01 16.07
C ALA A 149 5.44 -7.12 16.57
N GLY A 150 5.41 -8.26 15.90
CA GLY A 150 4.56 -9.37 16.28
C GLY A 150 3.11 -9.27 15.82
N VAL A 151 2.89 -8.63 14.67
CA VAL A 151 1.56 -8.40 14.06
C VAL A 151 1.44 -9.14 12.74
N THR A 152 0.24 -9.16 12.14
CA THR A 152 0.08 -9.72 10.79
C THR A 152 0.72 -8.80 9.74
N MET A 153 1.05 -9.36 8.56
CA MET A 153 1.56 -8.54 7.44
C MET A 153 0.55 -7.48 6.99
N ASN A 154 -0.75 -7.80 7.05
CA ASN A 154 -1.81 -6.83 6.75
C ASN A 154 -1.81 -5.68 7.77
N ASP A 155 -1.59 -5.95 9.07
CA ASP A 155 -1.47 -4.87 10.06
C ASP A 155 -0.22 -4.01 9.82
N ALA A 156 0.90 -4.63 9.45
CA ALA A 156 2.13 -3.90 9.08
C ALA A 156 1.94 -3.01 7.84
N LEU A 157 1.08 -3.40 6.90
CA LEU A 157 0.78 -2.62 5.70
C LEU A 157 -0.26 -1.52 5.95
N MET A 158 -1.36 -1.87 6.62
CA MET A 158 -2.61 -1.07 6.62
C MET A 158 -2.87 -0.32 7.93
N ARG A 159 -2.29 -0.76 9.06
CA ARG A 159 -2.53 -0.15 10.37
C ARG A 159 -1.39 0.80 10.74
N GLY A 160 -1.72 1.78 11.56
CA GLY A 160 -0.76 2.73 12.14
C GLY A 160 0.19 2.08 13.15
N GLN A 161 1.10 2.89 13.68
CA GLN A 161 2.18 2.43 14.57
C GLN A 161 1.67 1.90 15.92
N GLN A 162 0.58 2.45 16.45
CA GLN A 162 0.04 2.08 17.78
C GLN A 162 -0.26 0.57 17.89
N VAL A 163 -0.86 -0.04 16.86
CA VAL A 163 -1.15 -1.48 16.85
C VAL A 163 0.11 -2.32 17.02
N ARG A 164 1.23 -1.86 16.45
CA ARG A 164 2.53 -2.55 16.48
C ARG A 164 3.18 -2.44 17.86
N VAL A 165 3.16 -1.24 18.43
CA VAL A 165 3.68 -1.00 19.79
C VAL A 165 2.86 -1.77 20.81
N PHE A 166 1.53 -1.71 20.72
CA PHE A 166 0.65 -2.41 21.64
C PHE A 166 0.80 -3.94 21.55
N ALA A 167 0.96 -4.50 20.34
CA ALA A 167 1.25 -5.93 20.18
C ALA A 167 2.59 -6.33 20.83
N ALA A 168 3.61 -5.49 20.73
CA ALA A 168 4.89 -5.71 21.40
C ALA A 168 4.75 -5.67 22.93
N ILE A 169 4.01 -4.69 23.47
CA ILE A 169 3.71 -4.59 24.91
C ILE A 169 2.97 -5.84 25.38
N LEU A 170 1.89 -6.25 24.72
CA LEU A 170 1.11 -7.44 25.08
C LEU A 170 1.97 -8.70 25.13
N ARG A 171 2.89 -8.86 24.17
CA ARG A 171 3.81 -10.01 24.14
C ARG A 171 4.73 -10.02 25.36
N LYS A 172 5.27 -8.85 25.75
CA LYS A 172 6.13 -8.72 26.93
C LYS A 172 5.37 -8.86 28.25
N CYS A 173 4.17 -8.31 28.35
CA CYS A 173 3.31 -8.53 29.51
C CYS A 173 3.01 -10.02 29.70
N ARG A 174 2.69 -10.76 28.63
CA ARG A 174 2.47 -12.22 28.70
C ARG A 174 3.69 -12.98 29.21
N GLU A 175 4.89 -12.64 28.76
CA GLU A 175 6.14 -13.25 29.24
C GLU A 175 6.36 -13.03 30.75
N GLN A 176 5.85 -11.93 31.29
CA GLN A 176 5.96 -11.56 32.71
C GLN A 176 4.70 -11.87 33.53
N CYS A 177 3.71 -12.58 32.96
CA CYS A 177 2.42 -12.86 33.60
C CYS A 177 1.67 -11.59 34.06
N LEU A 178 1.83 -10.48 33.33
CA LEU A 178 1.16 -9.21 33.58
C LEU A 178 -0.12 -9.08 32.76
N VAL A 179 -1.09 -8.35 33.32
CA VAL A 179 -2.35 -7.98 32.65
C VAL A 179 -2.26 -6.51 32.24
N VAL A 180 -2.61 -6.22 30.99
CA VAL A 180 -2.72 -4.83 30.51
C VAL A 180 -4.12 -4.31 30.90
N PRO A 181 -4.22 -3.18 31.61
CA PRO A 181 -5.51 -2.62 31.98
C PRO A 181 -6.30 -2.18 30.74
N ALA A 182 -7.61 -2.40 30.77
CA ALA A 182 -8.53 -1.88 29.74
C ALA A 182 -8.82 -0.40 30.03
N CYS A 183 -7.91 0.48 29.64
CA CYS A 183 -8.12 1.91 29.74
C CYS A 183 -9.18 2.34 28.71
N VAL A 184 -10.24 3.00 29.18
CA VAL A 184 -11.12 3.80 28.31
C VAL A 184 -10.41 5.14 28.12
N SER A 185 -10.26 5.60 26.88
CA SER A 185 -9.67 6.92 26.63
C SER A 185 -10.59 7.98 27.21
N ASP A 186 -10.09 8.78 28.14
CA ASP A 186 -10.65 10.11 28.36
C ASP A 186 -10.24 10.96 27.14
N ASP A 187 -11.20 11.61 26.50
CA ASP A 187 -10.98 12.42 25.28
C ASP A 187 -10.18 13.71 25.56
N GLU A 188 -9.75 13.94 26.80
CA GLU A 188 -8.92 15.07 27.18
C GLU A 188 -7.45 14.82 26.78
N ILE A 189 -7.07 15.44 25.67
CA ILE A 189 -5.67 15.52 25.24
C ILE A 189 -4.99 16.57 26.11
N GLU A 190 -4.33 16.13 27.18
CA GLU A 190 -3.45 16.99 27.96
C GLU A 190 -2.12 17.18 27.19
N GLU A 191 -1.84 18.41 26.75
CA GLU A 191 -0.55 18.74 26.14
C GLU A 191 0.54 18.74 27.22
N TYR A 192 1.61 17.97 27.00
CA TYR A 192 2.79 17.95 27.88
C TYR A 192 3.98 18.64 27.19
N PRO A 193 4.91 19.24 27.96
CA PRO A 193 6.09 19.90 27.40
C PRO A 193 6.91 18.97 26.50
N GLY A 194 7.16 19.41 25.27
CA GLY A 194 7.98 18.70 24.29
C GLY A 194 9.47 19.04 24.36
N ALA A 195 10.16 18.88 23.23
CA ALA A 195 11.58 19.19 23.13
C ALA A 195 11.87 20.68 23.32
N HIS A 196 12.98 20.99 23.98
CA HIS A 196 13.53 22.35 24.00
C HIS A 196 14.32 22.59 22.71
N VAL A 197 13.99 23.68 22.01
CA VAL A 197 14.72 24.12 20.81
C VAL A 197 15.62 25.28 21.21
N ILE A 198 16.92 25.12 21.02
CA ILE A 198 17.91 26.17 21.29
C ILE A 198 17.72 27.29 20.25
N GLU A 199 17.72 28.54 20.72
CA GLU A 199 17.62 29.71 19.84
C GLU A 199 18.77 29.73 18.81
N PRO A 200 18.44 29.71 17.50
CA PRO A 200 19.46 29.67 16.46
C PRO A 200 20.18 31.02 16.35
N ARG A 201 21.51 30.97 16.22
CA ARG A 201 22.28 32.16 15.81
C ARG A 201 22.18 32.28 14.30
N ILE A 202 21.43 33.28 13.83
CA ILE A 202 21.19 33.50 12.40
C ILE A 202 22.40 34.23 11.80
N GLY A 203 22.96 33.69 10.72
CA GLY A 203 24.06 34.33 10.01
C GLY A 203 24.62 33.45 8.90
N PHE A 204 25.52 34.05 8.12
CA PHE A 204 26.37 33.31 7.20
C PHE A 204 27.66 32.92 7.93
N TYR A 205 27.98 31.62 7.91
CA TYR A 205 29.18 31.07 8.55
C TYR A 205 30.18 30.67 7.47
N ASN A 206 31.32 31.35 7.43
CA ASN A 206 32.43 31.03 6.51
C ASN A 206 33.44 30.04 7.12
N GLU A 207 33.21 29.63 8.37
CA GLU A 207 34.03 28.67 9.11
C GLU A 207 33.29 27.32 9.21
N PRO A 208 34.02 26.18 9.32
CA PRO A 208 33.39 24.89 9.48
C PRO A 208 32.51 24.81 10.74
N VAL A 209 31.27 24.38 10.58
CA VAL A 209 30.34 24.14 11.70
C VAL A 209 30.25 22.64 11.95
N ALA A 210 30.73 22.19 13.11
CA ALA A 210 30.58 20.80 13.52
C ALA A 210 29.13 20.50 13.90
N THR A 211 28.60 19.36 13.45
CA THR A 211 27.27 18.86 13.84
C THR A 211 27.44 17.64 14.73
N LEU A 212 26.89 17.71 15.93
CA LEU A 212 26.85 16.63 16.90
C LEU A 212 25.39 16.26 17.14
N ASP A 213 25.09 14.97 17.15
CA ASP A 213 23.73 14.47 17.35
C ASP A 213 23.76 13.23 18.24
N PHE A 214 22.67 12.98 18.96
CA PHE A 214 22.48 11.79 19.77
C PHE A 214 21.94 10.66 18.92
N THR A 215 22.52 9.46 19.01
CA THR A 215 21.94 8.27 18.37
C THR A 215 20.70 7.83 19.14
N SER A 216 19.52 7.91 18.52
CA SER A 216 18.25 7.50 19.11
C SER A 216 17.96 8.18 20.47
N LEU A 217 17.74 9.50 20.47
CA LEU A 217 17.56 10.28 21.70
C LEU A 217 16.44 9.79 22.65
N TYR A 218 15.28 9.40 22.10
CA TYR A 218 14.12 8.93 22.86
C TYR A 218 13.96 7.41 22.97
N PRO A 219 14.25 6.61 21.93
CA PRO A 219 14.20 5.15 22.02
C PRO A 219 15.14 4.56 23.08
#